data_AF-A0A1E1W3L6-F1
#
_entry.id   AF-A0A1E1W3L6-F1
#
_cell.length_a   1.000
_cell.length_b   1.000
_cell.length_c   1.000
_cell.angle_alpha   90.00
_cell.angle_beta   90.00
_cell.angle_gamma   90.00
#
_symmetry.space_group_name_H-M   'P 1'
#
loop_
_entity.id
_entity.type
_entity.pdbx_description
1 polymer ?
#
loop_
_entity_poly.entity_id
_entity_poly.type
_entity_poly.pdbx_seq_one_letter_code
_entity_poly.pdbx_strand_id
1 'polypeptide(L)'
;SAWGCRVGQPDEPAPADRVQSLFNDIELYPTKTQVFEMLVCARQCARRKSLTLTFGEFCVFAAELRRCSRQARQTPTKPESPVWNVDRENRDKDLLCKHLNGSEASPPPCEVFLGGSCNPTTWRSDIAIPMLKKMGITYFNPQVDDWSTELMEVEHRAKAAARALLFVLDSETRAVAASVEAAHLAAAPRDLLLVLRPYTRHQNIGSETIDDQEYVELSRARATLQEAV
;
A
#
# COMPACT_ATOMS: atom_id res chain seq x y z
N SER A 1 19.94 -19.48 22.14
CA SER A 1 19.27 -18.74 21.05
C SER A 1 18.04 -18.04 21.63
N ALA A 2 17.59 -16.90 21.06
CA ALA A 2 16.38 -16.19 21.54
C ALA A 2 15.15 -17.12 21.65
N TRP A 3 15.04 -18.07 20.70
CA TRP A 3 14.04 -19.15 20.73
C TRP A 3 14.08 -19.99 22.01
N GLY A 4 15.27 -20.49 22.38
CA GLY A 4 15.46 -21.32 23.57
C GLY A 4 15.12 -20.60 24.89
N CYS A 5 15.23 -19.28 24.92
CA CYS A 5 14.95 -18.48 26.12
C CYS A 5 13.45 -18.19 26.34
N ARG A 6 12.62 -18.14 25.29
CA ARG A 6 11.20 -17.76 25.38
C ARG A 6 10.18 -18.83 24.98
N VAL A 7 10.60 -19.82 24.20
CA VAL A 7 9.71 -20.86 23.66
C VAL A 7 10.02 -22.22 24.30
N GLY A 8 11.29 -22.54 24.51
CA GLY A 8 11.70 -23.85 25.04
C GLY A 8 12.50 -24.63 23.99
N GLN A 9 12.24 -25.94 23.88
CA GLN A 9 12.95 -26.77 22.90
C GLN A 9 12.61 -26.35 21.45
N PRO A 10 13.51 -26.55 20.47
CA PRO A 10 13.26 -26.21 19.06
C PRO A 10 12.01 -26.87 18.46
N ASP A 11 11.56 -27.97 19.06
CA ASP A 11 10.41 -28.77 18.64
C ASP A 11 9.06 -28.18 19.12
N GLU A 12 9.07 -27.18 20.03
CA GLU A 12 7.85 -26.50 20.48
C GLU A 12 7.51 -25.30 19.56
N PRO A 13 6.31 -25.27 18.94
CA PRO A 13 5.90 -24.15 18.13
C PRO A 13 5.61 -22.90 18.98
N ALA A 14 6.15 -21.75 18.58
CA ALA A 14 5.88 -20.47 19.20
C ALA A 14 4.45 -19.99 18.91
N PRO A 15 3.65 -19.63 19.93
CA PRO A 15 2.32 -19.06 19.73
C PRO A 15 2.39 -17.60 19.26
N ALA A 16 1.32 -17.15 18.60
CA ALA A 16 1.26 -15.85 17.91
C ALA A 16 1.67 -14.64 18.77
N ASP A 17 1.31 -14.65 20.06
CA ASP A 17 1.62 -13.60 21.03
C ASP A 17 3.13 -13.46 21.34
N ARG A 18 3.92 -14.52 21.12
CA ARG A 18 5.36 -14.55 21.41
C ARG A 18 6.23 -14.26 20.19
N VAL A 19 5.72 -14.48 18.98
CA VAL A 19 6.51 -14.41 17.74
C VAL A 19 7.17 -13.05 17.53
N GLN A 20 6.45 -11.94 17.76
CA GLN A 20 7.01 -10.60 17.57
C GLN A 20 8.21 -10.35 18.49
N SER A 21 8.14 -10.80 19.76
CA SER A 21 9.24 -10.65 20.70
C SER A 21 10.49 -11.44 20.29
N LEU A 22 10.32 -12.58 19.62
CA LEU A 22 11.43 -13.41 19.13
C LEU A 22 12.20 -12.74 17.99
N PHE A 23 11.51 -12.01 17.11
CA PHE A 23 12.17 -11.20 16.08
C PHE A 23 12.91 -10.03 16.70
N ASN A 24 12.29 -9.33 17.66
CA ASN A 24 12.92 -8.18 18.32
C ASN A 24 14.23 -8.55 19.02
N ASP A 25 14.30 -9.74 19.62
CA ASP A 25 15.51 -10.26 20.28
C ASP A 25 16.67 -10.52 19.32
N ILE A 26 16.41 -10.62 18.01
CA ILE A 26 17.42 -10.76 16.96
C ILE A 26 17.56 -9.51 16.09
N GLU A 27 17.16 -8.36 16.64
CA GLU A 27 17.20 -7.02 16.04
C GLU A 27 16.38 -6.89 14.75
N LEU A 28 15.29 -7.66 14.66
CA LEU A 28 14.28 -7.53 13.61
C LEU A 28 12.98 -7.03 14.22
N TYR A 29 12.39 -5.98 13.67
CA TYR A 29 11.24 -5.31 14.28
C TYR A 29 9.99 -5.36 13.37
N PRO A 30 9.47 -6.56 13.02
CA PRO A 30 8.29 -6.65 12.16
C PRO A 30 7.05 -6.11 12.86
N THR A 31 6.11 -5.54 12.09
CA THR A 31 4.81 -5.08 12.59
C THR A 31 3.94 -6.25 13.07
N LYS A 32 2.91 -5.95 13.86
CA LYS A 32 1.94 -6.98 14.30
C LYS A 32 1.26 -7.66 13.11
N THR A 33 0.99 -6.92 12.04
CA THR A 33 0.40 -7.43 10.81
C THR A 33 1.37 -8.32 10.06
N GLN A 34 2.64 -7.91 9.89
CA GLN A 34 3.66 -8.74 9.26
C GLN A 34 3.81 -10.08 10.00
N VAL A 35 3.79 -10.05 11.34
CA VAL A 35 3.79 -11.27 12.16
C VAL A 35 2.53 -12.11 11.93
N PHE A 36 1.35 -11.49 11.85
CA PHE A 36 0.09 -12.19 11.55
C PHE A 36 0.09 -12.83 10.17
N GLU A 37 0.59 -12.14 9.15
CA GLU A 37 0.74 -12.67 7.79
C GLU A 37 1.71 -13.84 7.74
N MET A 38 2.86 -13.76 8.44
CA MET A 38 3.81 -14.87 8.58
C MET A 38 3.13 -16.10 9.22
N LEU A 39 2.32 -15.89 10.26
CA LEU A 39 1.57 -16.95 10.92
C LEU A 39 0.50 -17.57 10.02
N VAL A 40 -0.22 -16.76 9.24
CA VAL A 40 -1.22 -17.24 8.27
C VAL A 40 -0.55 -18.00 7.13
N CYS A 41 0.58 -17.50 6.61
CA CYS A 41 1.40 -18.13 5.58
C CYS A 41 1.87 -19.51 6.06
N ALA A 42 2.49 -19.59 7.24
CA ALA A 42 2.96 -20.83 7.83
C ALA A 42 1.81 -21.83 8.06
N ARG A 43 0.65 -21.35 8.52
CA ARG A 43 -0.56 -22.17 8.68
C ARG A 43 -1.03 -22.77 7.36
N GLN A 44 -1.06 -21.98 6.29
CA GLN A 44 -1.48 -22.41 4.95
C GLN A 44 -0.50 -23.42 4.34
N CYS A 45 0.81 -23.16 4.44
CA CYS A 45 1.85 -24.06 3.92
C CYS A 45 1.86 -25.41 4.64
N ALA A 46 1.68 -25.43 5.96
CA ALA A 46 1.68 -26.65 6.76
C ALA A 46 0.29 -27.30 6.90
N ARG A 47 -0.77 -26.73 6.31
CA ARG A 47 -2.17 -27.19 6.38
C ARG A 47 -2.65 -27.49 7.81
N ARG A 48 -2.29 -26.63 8.77
CA ARG A 48 -2.64 -26.78 10.18
C ARG A 48 -3.70 -25.79 10.62
N LYS A 49 -4.30 -26.01 11.80
CA LYS A 49 -5.39 -25.17 12.34
C LYS A 49 -4.90 -24.02 13.22
N SER A 50 -3.74 -24.18 13.85
CA SER A 50 -3.18 -23.21 14.80
C SER A 50 -2.34 -22.13 14.13
N LEU A 51 -2.35 -20.92 14.70
CA LEU A 51 -1.44 -19.83 14.35
C LEU A 51 -0.20 -19.92 15.25
N THR A 52 0.75 -20.76 14.87
CA THR A 52 2.04 -20.89 15.56
C THR A 52 3.17 -20.88 14.55
N LEU A 53 4.41 -20.60 14.95
CA LEU A 53 5.59 -20.80 14.10
C LEU A 53 6.47 -21.89 14.69
N THR A 54 6.99 -22.77 13.86
CA THR A 54 8.12 -23.64 14.20
C THR A 54 9.43 -22.85 14.12
N PHE A 55 10.49 -23.38 14.73
CA PHE A 55 11.80 -22.74 14.64
C PHE A 55 12.28 -22.61 13.18
N GLY A 56 12.01 -23.62 12.34
CA GLY A 56 12.36 -23.60 10.92
C GLY A 56 11.65 -22.49 10.15
N GLU A 57 10.33 -22.36 10.32
CA GLU A 57 9.55 -21.28 9.69
C GLU A 57 9.99 -19.90 10.18
N PHE A 58 10.24 -19.75 11.49
CA PHE A 58 10.80 -18.53 12.06
C PHE A 58 12.14 -18.16 11.42
N CYS A 59 13.05 -19.13 11.24
CA CYS A 59 14.35 -18.89 10.60
C CYS A 59 14.20 -18.42 9.15
N VAL A 60 13.27 -19.01 8.39
CA VAL A 60 12.97 -18.59 7.01
C VAL A 60 12.49 -17.14 6.98
N PHE A 61 11.50 -16.79 7.80
CA PHE A 61 11.00 -15.42 7.85
C PHE A 61 12.05 -14.43 8.37
N ALA A 62 12.89 -14.82 9.33
CA ALA A 62 13.98 -13.97 9.83
C ALA A 62 15.05 -13.73 8.74
N ALA A 63 15.36 -14.74 7.92
CA ALA A 63 16.28 -14.59 6.80
C ALA A 63 15.72 -13.61 5.75
N GLU A 64 14.43 -13.70 5.44
CA GLU A 64 13.78 -12.81 4.47
C GLU A 64 13.71 -11.36 4.99
N LEU A 65 13.32 -11.16 6.26
CA LEU A 65 13.32 -9.83 6.88
C LEU A 65 14.73 -9.19 6.87
N ARG A 66 15.78 -9.98 7.10
CA ARG A 66 17.17 -9.49 7.00
C ARG A 66 17.57 -9.14 5.58
N ARG A 67 17.11 -9.92 4.58
CA ARG A 67 17.35 -9.65 3.17
C ARG A 67 16.73 -8.32 2.75
N CYS A 68 15.45 -8.10 3.06
CA CYS A 68 14.76 -6.83 2.81
C CYS A 68 15.47 -5.66 3.50
N SER A 69 15.86 -5.83 4.76
CA SER A 69 16.57 -4.80 5.54
C SER A 69 17.96 -4.45 4.96
N ARG A 70 18.68 -5.43 4.39
CA ARG A 70 19.99 -5.20 3.74
C ARG A 70 19.84 -4.54 2.39
N GLN A 71 18.83 -4.94 1.61
CA GLN A 71 18.57 -4.36 0.30
C GLN A 71 18.19 -2.88 0.41
N ALA A 72 17.45 -2.49 1.46
CA ALA A 72 17.18 -1.08 1.78
C ALA A 72 18.42 -0.27 2.20
N ARG A 73 19.50 -0.90 2.67
CA ARG A 73 20.75 -0.21 3.09
C ARG A 73 21.83 -0.18 2.00
N GLN A 74 21.67 -0.92 0.90
CA GLN A 74 22.69 -1.09 -0.14
C GLN A 74 22.51 -0.19 -1.37
N THR A 75 21.64 0.81 -1.32
CA THR A 75 21.57 1.89 -2.31
C THR A 75 22.25 3.17 -1.81
N PRO A 76 23.58 3.35 -1.99
CA PRO A 76 24.21 4.66 -1.89
C PRO A 76 24.60 5.16 -3.28
N THR A 77 23.83 6.10 -3.83
CA THR A 77 24.42 7.12 -4.71
C THR A 77 23.95 8.49 -4.25
N LYS A 78 24.87 9.21 -3.63
CA LYS A 78 24.76 10.62 -3.25
C LYS A 78 24.96 11.44 -4.54
N PRO A 79 24.13 12.47 -4.79
CA PRO A 79 24.68 13.80 -4.90
C PRO A 79 24.00 14.77 -3.92
N GLU A 80 24.62 15.93 -3.79
CA GLU A 80 24.55 16.86 -2.67
C GLU A 80 23.15 17.39 -2.32
N SER A 81 22.96 17.62 -1.02
CA SER A 81 21.72 18.10 -0.40
C SER A 81 21.45 19.57 -0.73
N PRO A 82 20.23 19.94 -1.15
CA PRO A 82 19.75 21.30 -0.97
C PRO A 82 19.21 21.45 0.46
N VAL A 83 19.73 22.45 1.15
CA VAL A 83 19.22 22.97 2.42
C VAL A 83 17.82 23.52 2.17
N TRP A 84 16.77 22.91 2.75
CA TRP A 84 15.46 23.53 2.78
C TRP A 84 15.38 24.48 3.97
N ASN A 85 15.45 25.77 3.65
CA ASN A 85 15.20 26.87 4.58
C ASN A 85 13.78 26.74 5.16
N VAL A 86 13.71 26.44 6.46
CA VAL A 86 12.56 26.77 7.29
C VAL A 86 12.67 28.26 7.58
N ASP A 87 11.99 29.11 6.80
CA ASP A 87 11.36 30.35 7.27
C ASP A 87 10.84 31.23 6.12
N ARG A 88 9.77 31.97 6.41
CA ARG A 88 9.04 32.96 5.59
C ARG A 88 8.00 32.42 4.60
N GLU A 89 6.93 31.81 5.11
CA GLU A 89 5.57 32.18 4.65
C GLU A 89 4.42 31.66 5.54
N ASN A 90 4.60 31.64 6.86
CA ASN A 90 3.57 31.09 7.78
C ASN A 90 3.14 32.04 8.91
N ARG A 91 3.18 33.37 8.71
CA ARG A 91 2.73 34.34 9.74
C ARG A 91 1.24 34.73 9.68
N ASP A 92 0.44 34.21 8.76
CA ASP A 92 -0.98 34.59 8.63
C ASP A 92 -2.01 33.48 8.91
N LYS A 93 -1.60 32.34 9.49
CA LYS A 93 -2.55 31.27 9.90
C LYS A 93 -2.58 30.96 11.39
N ASP A 94 -2.04 31.85 12.23
CA ASP A 94 -1.95 31.67 13.69
C ASP A 94 -3.13 32.30 14.47
N LEU A 95 -4.24 32.64 13.79
CA LEU A 95 -5.39 33.35 14.39
C LEU A 95 -6.75 32.63 14.33
N LEU A 96 -6.85 31.36 13.87
CA LEU A 96 -8.15 30.66 13.82
C LEU A 96 -8.30 29.41 14.69
N CYS A 97 -7.36 29.08 15.57
CA CYS A 97 -7.55 27.94 16.47
C CYS A 97 -6.81 28.10 17.80
N LYS A 98 -7.35 28.94 18.69
CA LYS A 98 -7.11 28.82 20.14
C LYS A 98 -8.43 28.68 20.89
N HIS A 99 -8.45 27.65 21.75
CA HIS A 99 -9.48 27.19 22.70
C HIS A 99 -10.48 26.18 22.07
N LEU A 100 -10.55 24.91 22.49
CA LEU A 100 -10.52 24.37 23.85
C LEU A 100 -9.86 22.98 23.93
N ASN A 101 -9.31 22.68 25.12
CA ASN A 101 -8.74 21.39 25.54
C ASN A 101 -9.66 20.18 25.30
N GLY A 102 -9.06 19.03 24.94
CA GLY A 102 -9.59 17.70 25.26
C GLY A 102 -9.79 16.76 24.07
N SER A 103 -9.06 15.64 24.09
CA SER A 103 -9.11 14.50 23.16
C SER A 103 -8.47 14.75 21.79
N GLU A 104 -7.29 14.18 21.54
CA GLU A 104 -6.74 14.05 20.18
C GLU A 104 -7.66 13.15 19.35
N ALA A 105 -8.64 13.76 18.69
CA ALA A 105 -9.38 13.12 17.62
C ALA A 105 -8.39 12.82 16.50
N SER A 106 -8.38 11.57 16.03
CA SER A 106 -7.68 11.18 14.81
C SER A 106 -7.95 12.19 13.69
N PRO A 107 -6.96 12.51 12.83
CA PRO A 107 -7.19 13.39 11.69
C PRO A 107 -8.43 12.91 10.92
N PRO A 108 -9.27 13.85 10.44
CA PRO A 108 -10.51 13.48 9.77
C PRO A 108 -10.19 12.49 8.64
N PRO A 109 -10.97 11.40 8.50
CA PRO A 109 -10.72 10.41 7.47
C PRO A 109 -10.75 11.11 6.11
N CYS A 110 -9.73 10.85 5.28
CA CYS A 110 -9.64 11.41 3.94
C CYS A 110 -10.93 11.13 3.18
N GLU A 111 -11.55 12.14 2.58
CA GLU A 111 -12.84 11.94 1.92
C GLU A 111 -12.71 11.07 0.66
N VAL A 112 -11.62 11.22 -0.08
CA VAL A 112 -11.41 10.50 -1.35
C VAL A 112 -10.08 9.74 -1.33
N PHE A 113 -10.13 8.45 -1.64
CA PHE A 113 -8.92 7.65 -1.93
C PHE A 113 -8.60 7.67 -3.42
N LEU A 114 -7.33 7.90 -3.79
CA LEU A 114 -6.88 7.99 -5.19
C LEU A 114 -6.20 6.71 -5.68
N GLY A 115 -6.98 5.70 -6.06
CA GLY A 115 -6.51 4.42 -6.60
C GLY A 115 -6.37 4.38 -8.12
N GLY A 116 -5.80 3.30 -8.65
CA GLY A 116 -5.65 3.08 -10.09
C GLY A 116 -4.21 3.22 -10.59
N SER A 117 -4.05 3.42 -11.89
CA SER A 117 -2.76 3.48 -12.58
C SER A 117 -1.78 4.44 -11.90
N CYS A 118 -0.53 3.99 -11.76
CA CYS A 118 0.57 4.75 -11.16
C CYS A 118 1.49 5.24 -12.29
N ASN A 119 2.79 4.99 -12.22
CA ASN A 119 3.75 5.45 -13.21
C ASN A 119 3.51 4.78 -14.58
N PRO A 120 3.61 5.51 -15.70
CA PRO A 120 4.08 6.90 -15.82
C PRO A 120 2.96 7.97 -15.75
N THR A 121 1.74 7.60 -15.39
CA THR A 121 0.57 8.48 -15.49
C THR A 121 0.63 9.66 -14.50
N THR A 122 0.08 10.80 -14.91
CA THR A 122 0.10 12.06 -14.14
C THR A 122 -1.29 12.56 -13.71
N TRP A 123 -2.34 11.76 -13.91
CA TRP A 123 -3.73 12.17 -13.64
C TRP A 123 -3.95 12.64 -12.18
N ARG A 124 -3.16 12.12 -11.23
CA ARG A 124 -3.19 12.57 -9.83
C ARG A 124 -2.68 14.01 -9.71
N SER A 125 -1.46 14.29 -10.18
CA SER A 125 -0.82 15.61 -10.05
C SER A 125 -1.48 16.67 -10.93
N ASP A 126 -1.88 16.30 -12.13
CA ASP A 126 -2.26 17.27 -13.17
C ASP A 126 -3.74 17.65 -13.09
N ILE A 127 -4.58 16.73 -12.58
CA ILE A 127 -6.05 16.87 -12.65
C ILE A 127 -6.67 16.69 -11.26
N ALA A 128 -6.58 15.49 -10.68
CA ALA A 128 -7.38 15.14 -9.51
C ALA A 128 -7.02 15.97 -8.27
N ILE A 129 -5.74 16.02 -7.90
CA ILE A 129 -5.28 16.74 -6.71
C ILE A 129 -5.56 18.25 -6.79
N PRO A 130 -5.23 18.95 -7.90
CA PRO A 130 -5.59 20.36 -8.05
C PRO A 130 -7.09 20.64 -7.90
N MET A 131 -7.95 19.81 -8.51
CA MET A 131 -9.40 19.95 -8.43
C MET A 131 -9.91 19.74 -7.00
N LEU A 132 -9.47 18.66 -6.33
CA LEU A 132 -9.86 18.35 -4.95
C LEU A 132 -9.44 19.48 -3.99
N LYS A 133 -8.20 19.98 -4.12
CA LYS A 133 -7.71 21.13 -3.33
C LYS A 133 -8.56 22.37 -3.55
N LYS A 134 -8.90 22.69 -4.81
CA LYS A 134 -9.75 23.85 -5.15
C LYS A 134 -11.14 23.75 -4.51
N MET A 135 -11.67 22.54 -4.36
CA MET A 135 -12.99 22.27 -3.77
C MET A 135 -12.94 22.08 -2.24
N GLY A 136 -11.74 22.12 -1.63
CA GLY A 136 -11.57 21.88 -0.19
C GLY A 136 -11.80 20.42 0.24
N ILE A 137 -11.73 19.46 -0.70
CA ILE A 137 -11.95 18.04 -0.43
C ILE A 137 -10.64 17.40 -0.01
N THR A 138 -10.65 16.67 1.11
CA THR A 138 -9.47 15.93 1.58
C THR A 138 -9.28 14.63 0.81
N TYR A 139 -8.03 14.22 0.61
CA TYR A 139 -7.73 13.03 -0.19
C TYR A 139 -6.51 12.26 0.34
N PHE A 140 -6.44 10.98 0.02
CA PHE A 140 -5.26 10.14 0.22
C PHE A 140 -4.66 9.73 -1.13
N ASN A 141 -3.38 10.07 -1.32
CA ASN A 141 -2.60 9.65 -2.48
C ASN A 141 -1.67 8.48 -2.08
N PRO A 142 -1.91 7.25 -2.57
CA PRO A 142 -1.04 6.10 -2.27
C PRO A 142 0.28 6.10 -3.05
N GLN A 143 0.39 6.91 -4.11
CA GLN A 143 1.57 6.92 -4.96
C GLN A 143 2.74 7.61 -4.25
N VAL A 144 3.81 6.84 -4.03
CA VAL A 144 5.09 7.28 -3.48
C VAL A 144 6.23 6.84 -4.39
N ASP A 145 7.39 7.51 -4.31
CA ASP A 145 8.57 7.15 -5.11
C ASP A 145 9.21 5.84 -4.63
N ASP A 146 9.35 5.68 -3.30
CA ASP A 146 9.90 4.49 -2.66
C ASP A 146 8.78 3.68 -1.98
N TRP A 147 8.22 2.70 -2.69
CA TRP A 147 7.18 1.84 -2.13
C TRP A 147 7.77 0.77 -1.19
N SER A 148 7.11 0.53 -0.06
CA SER A 148 7.44 -0.54 0.89
C SER A 148 6.20 -1.27 1.35
N THR A 149 6.37 -2.50 1.87
CA THR A 149 5.26 -3.30 2.40
C THR A 149 4.55 -2.65 3.58
N GLU A 150 5.24 -1.79 4.34
CA GLU A 150 4.66 -1.02 5.44
C GLU A 150 3.59 -0.02 4.95
N LEU A 151 3.71 0.46 3.70
CA LEU A 151 2.75 1.38 3.11
C LEU A 151 1.44 0.68 2.70
N MET A 152 1.44 -0.64 2.53
CA MET A 152 0.21 -1.39 2.21
C MET A 152 -0.84 -1.26 3.30
N GLU A 153 -0.42 -1.32 4.57
CA GLU A 153 -1.36 -1.17 5.68
C GLU A 153 -1.93 0.24 5.76
N VAL A 154 -1.09 1.25 5.49
CA VAL A 154 -1.50 2.65 5.48
C VAL A 154 -2.52 2.87 4.36
N GLU A 155 -2.24 2.33 3.18
CA GLU A 155 -3.14 2.35 2.04
C GLU A 155 -4.47 1.64 2.34
N HIS A 156 -4.42 0.45 2.95
CA HIS A 156 -5.61 -0.30 3.32
C HIS A 156 -6.48 0.47 4.33
N ARG A 157 -5.85 1.07 5.36
CA ARG A 157 -6.55 1.91 6.33
C ARG A 157 -7.17 3.15 5.68
N ALA A 158 -6.44 3.80 4.78
CA ALA A 158 -6.95 4.96 4.04
C ALA A 158 -8.13 4.58 3.14
N LYS A 159 -8.06 3.47 2.39
CA LYS A 159 -9.18 2.93 1.60
C LYS A 159 -10.40 2.63 2.47
N ALA A 160 -10.20 1.98 3.61
CA ALA A 160 -11.28 1.60 4.51
C ALA A 160 -11.97 2.82 5.14
N ALA A 161 -11.21 3.87 5.45
CA ALA A 161 -11.69 5.10 6.04
C ALA A 161 -12.30 6.08 5.04
N ALA A 162 -11.93 5.99 3.75
CA ALA A 162 -12.40 6.91 2.73
C ALA A 162 -13.90 6.83 2.49
N ARG A 163 -14.51 8.00 2.25
CA ARG A 163 -15.94 8.11 1.92
C ARG A 163 -16.20 7.62 0.49
N ALA A 164 -15.35 8.01 -0.44
CA ALA A 164 -15.41 7.57 -1.83
C ALA A 164 -14.04 7.09 -2.32
N LEU A 165 -14.05 6.14 -3.25
CA LEU A 165 -12.86 5.59 -3.90
C LEU A 165 -12.85 6.09 -5.35
N LEU A 166 -11.87 6.91 -5.73
CA LEU A 166 -11.64 7.30 -7.12
C LEU A 166 -10.57 6.39 -7.71
N PHE A 167 -10.93 5.56 -8.68
CA PHE A 167 -10.02 4.67 -9.39
C PHE A 167 -9.89 5.10 -10.85
N VAL A 168 -8.67 5.44 -11.28
CA VAL A 168 -8.38 5.80 -12.69
C VAL A 168 -7.52 4.74 -13.33
N LEU A 169 -8.05 4.05 -14.34
CA LEU A 169 -7.35 3.06 -15.15
C LEU A 169 -6.92 3.75 -16.45
N ASP A 170 -5.70 4.26 -16.49
CA ASP A 170 -5.16 4.97 -17.66
C ASP A 170 -4.66 3.97 -18.72
N SER A 171 -4.66 4.37 -19.98
CA SER A 171 -4.20 3.55 -21.11
C SER A 171 -2.67 3.58 -21.29
N GLU A 172 -1.94 4.45 -20.59
CA GLU A 172 -0.46 4.42 -20.55
C GLU A 172 0.10 3.23 -19.74
N THR A 173 -0.76 2.46 -19.08
CA THR A 173 -0.41 1.24 -18.35
C THR A 173 -1.40 0.13 -18.73
N ARG A 174 -0.99 -1.15 -18.60
CA ARG A 174 -1.95 -2.28 -18.72
C ARG A 174 -2.97 -2.33 -17.58
N ALA A 175 -2.62 -1.71 -16.45
CA ALA A 175 -3.48 -1.53 -15.28
C ALA A 175 -4.15 -2.82 -14.76
N VAL A 176 -3.51 -3.98 -14.95
CA VAL A 176 -4.10 -5.30 -14.63
C VAL A 176 -4.36 -5.45 -13.12
N ALA A 177 -3.38 -5.12 -12.28
CA ALA A 177 -3.53 -5.21 -10.83
C ALA A 177 -4.63 -4.26 -10.31
N ALA A 178 -4.62 -3.01 -10.78
CA ALA A 178 -5.64 -2.03 -10.46
C ALA A 178 -7.03 -2.45 -10.95
N SER A 179 -7.11 -3.14 -12.09
CA SER A 179 -8.37 -3.70 -12.61
C SER A 179 -8.96 -4.75 -11.67
N VAL A 180 -8.12 -5.69 -11.19
CA VAL A 180 -8.56 -6.72 -10.24
C VAL A 180 -9.00 -6.11 -8.92
N GLU A 181 -8.27 -5.11 -8.43
CA GLU A 181 -8.65 -4.39 -7.22
C GLU A 181 -9.97 -3.63 -7.38
N ALA A 182 -10.14 -2.91 -8.49
CA ALA A 182 -11.39 -2.20 -8.79
C ALA A 182 -12.59 -3.16 -8.85
N ALA A 183 -12.43 -4.34 -9.48
CA ALA A 183 -13.48 -5.37 -9.50
C ALA A 183 -13.85 -5.84 -8.08
N HIS A 184 -12.85 -6.05 -7.22
CA HIS A 184 -13.08 -6.44 -5.83
C HIS A 184 -13.83 -5.34 -5.05
N LEU A 185 -13.44 -4.08 -5.25
CA LEU A 185 -14.07 -2.93 -4.60
C LEU A 185 -15.49 -2.67 -5.11
N ALA A 186 -15.77 -2.92 -6.39
CA ALA A 186 -17.10 -2.82 -6.98
C ALA A 186 -18.10 -3.82 -6.35
N ALA A 187 -17.61 -4.97 -5.88
CA ALA A 187 -18.43 -5.96 -5.18
C ALA A 187 -18.70 -5.60 -3.70
N ALA A 188 -18.08 -4.53 -3.17
CA ALA A 188 -18.28 -4.08 -1.79
C ALA A 188 -19.29 -2.92 -1.74
N PRO A 189 -20.00 -2.71 -0.61
CA PRO A 189 -20.92 -1.58 -0.44
C PRO A 189 -20.11 -0.28 -0.21
N ARG A 190 -19.48 0.24 -1.26
CA ARG A 190 -18.62 1.42 -1.26
C ARG A 190 -18.95 2.32 -2.44
N ASP A 191 -18.84 3.62 -2.25
CA ASP A 191 -18.94 4.60 -3.33
C ASP A 191 -17.66 4.54 -4.17
N LEU A 192 -17.70 3.81 -5.28
CA LEU A 192 -16.61 3.67 -6.24
C LEU A 192 -16.87 4.52 -7.48
N LEU A 193 -15.97 5.46 -7.76
CA LEU A 193 -15.95 6.21 -9.01
C LEU A 193 -14.83 5.66 -9.90
N LEU A 194 -15.20 4.96 -10.96
CA LEU A 194 -14.27 4.35 -11.90
C LEU A 194 -14.11 5.18 -13.17
N VAL A 195 -12.86 5.51 -13.54
CA VAL A 195 -12.52 6.20 -14.78
C VAL A 195 -11.70 5.28 -15.67
N LEU A 196 -12.23 4.96 -16.84
CA LEU A 196 -11.62 4.05 -17.81
C LEU A 196 -11.13 4.83 -19.03
N ARG A 197 -9.82 4.91 -19.27
CA ARG A 197 -9.28 5.41 -20.54
C ARG A 197 -9.14 4.29 -21.58
N PRO A 198 -9.82 4.35 -22.73
CA PRO A 198 -9.76 3.25 -23.70
C PRO A 198 -8.35 3.04 -24.25
N TYR A 199 -8.02 1.78 -24.53
CA TYR A 199 -6.82 1.44 -25.30
C TYR A 199 -7.06 1.68 -26.78
N THR A 200 -5.98 1.90 -27.54
CA THR A 200 -5.98 1.91 -29.01
C THR A 200 -5.23 0.69 -29.53
N ARG A 201 -5.63 0.13 -30.68
CA ARG A 201 -4.88 -0.97 -31.32
C ARG A 201 -3.43 -0.54 -31.58
N HIS A 202 -2.50 -1.45 -31.33
CA HIS A 202 -1.06 -1.24 -31.53
C HIS A 202 -0.50 0.00 -30.83
N GLN A 203 -1.11 0.45 -29.73
CA GLN A 203 -0.51 1.50 -28.92
C GLN A 203 0.74 0.98 -28.19
N ASN A 204 1.63 1.90 -27.85
CA ASN A 204 2.77 1.58 -27.01
C ASN A 204 2.40 1.73 -25.53
N ILE A 205 2.77 0.73 -24.72
CA ILE A 205 2.75 0.78 -23.26
C ILE A 205 4.18 0.56 -22.79
N GLY A 206 4.81 1.59 -22.23
CA GLY A 206 6.25 1.58 -21.98
C GLY A 206 7.03 1.42 -23.29
N SER A 207 7.87 0.39 -23.38
CA SER A 207 8.66 0.08 -24.58
C SER A 207 8.03 -0.99 -25.49
N GLU A 208 6.83 -1.47 -25.16
CA GLU A 208 6.16 -2.57 -25.86
C GLU A 208 4.95 -2.08 -26.62
N THR A 209 4.79 -2.55 -27.86
CA THR A 209 3.57 -2.37 -28.64
C THR A 209 2.62 -3.51 -28.34
N ILE A 210 1.38 -3.21 -27.94
CA ILE A 210 0.40 -4.26 -27.68
C ILE A 210 -0.05 -4.93 -28.99
N ASP A 211 -0.18 -6.25 -28.98
CA ASP A 211 -0.69 -6.99 -30.14
C ASP A 211 -2.24 -6.96 -30.21
N ASP A 212 -2.80 -7.50 -31.28
CA ASP A 212 -4.26 -7.52 -31.48
C ASP A 212 -4.99 -8.36 -30.43
N GLN A 213 -4.38 -9.45 -29.97
CA GLN A 213 -4.97 -10.35 -28.99
C GLN A 213 -4.99 -9.67 -27.61
N GLU A 214 -3.85 -9.11 -27.21
CA GLU A 214 -3.67 -8.33 -25.99
C GLU A 214 -4.64 -7.13 -25.98
N TYR A 215 -4.77 -6.39 -27.07
CA TYR A 215 -5.74 -5.31 -27.19
C TYR A 215 -7.18 -5.79 -26.92
N VAL A 216 -7.57 -6.92 -27.51
CA VAL A 216 -8.92 -7.49 -27.32
C VAL A 216 -9.14 -7.89 -25.86
N GLU A 217 -8.16 -8.54 -25.22
CA GLU A 217 -8.25 -8.96 -23.83
C GLU A 217 -8.34 -7.78 -22.87
N LEU A 218 -7.45 -6.80 -23.05
CA LEU A 218 -7.42 -5.58 -22.26
C LEU A 218 -8.70 -4.75 -22.41
N SER A 219 -9.24 -4.65 -23.64
CA SER A 219 -10.50 -3.96 -23.90
C SER A 219 -11.69 -4.69 -23.30
N ARG A 220 -11.72 -6.02 -23.40
CA ARG A 220 -12.77 -6.84 -22.78
C ARG A 220 -12.74 -6.72 -21.25
N ALA A 221 -11.56 -6.75 -20.63
CA ALA A 221 -11.42 -6.59 -19.19
C ALA A 221 -11.98 -5.24 -18.71
N ARG A 222 -11.71 -4.15 -19.45
CA ARG A 222 -12.30 -2.83 -19.17
C ARG A 222 -13.82 -2.82 -19.33
N ALA A 223 -14.36 -3.46 -20.37
CA ALA A 223 -15.80 -3.55 -20.59
C ALA A 223 -16.50 -4.31 -19.46
N THR A 224 -15.94 -5.45 -19.02
CA THR A 224 -16.45 -6.20 -17.88
C THR A 224 -16.42 -5.39 -16.59
N LEU A 225 -15.37 -4.61 -16.35
CA LEU A 225 -15.31 -3.70 -15.20
C LEU A 225 -16.36 -2.61 -15.25
N GLN A 226 -16.62 -2.05 -16.43
CA GLN A 226 -17.64 -1.03 -16.61
C GLN A 226 -19.05 -1.56 -16.30
N GLU A 227 -19.32 -2.84 -16.57
CA GLU A 227 -20.59 -3.49 -16.23
C GLU A 227 -20.73 -3.80 -14.73
N ALA A 228 -19.61 -3.83 -14.00
CA ALA A 228 -19.58 -4.17 -12.58
C ALA A 228 -19.77 -2.97 -11.64
N VAL A 229 -19.69 -1.73 -12.14
CA VAL A 229 -19.78 -0.47 -11.38
C VAL A 229 -21.03 0.31 -11.79
#